data_AF-A0A929VKR3-F1
#
_entry.id   AF-A0A929VKR3-F1
#
_cell.length_a   1.000
_cell.length_b   1.000
_cell.length_c   1.000
_cell.angle_alpha   90.00
_cell.angle_beta   90.00
_cell.angle_gamma   90.00
#
_symmetry.space_group_name_H-M   'P 1'
#
loop_
_entity.id
_entity.type
_entity.pdbx_description
1 polymer ?
#
loop_
_entity_poly.entity_id
_entity_poly.type
_entity_poly.pdbx_seq_one_letter_code
_entity_poly.pdbx_strand_id
1 'polypeptide(L)' 'MPKKTDDFEKNLSRLEEISSRLSNEDISLDEASKLYEEGIKLSNQCKKYIDEKELIITQVNKVD' A
#
# COMPACT_ATOMS: atom_id res chain seq x y z
N MET A 1 12.47 -5.72 -16.42
CA MET A 1 11.37 -6.16 -15.53
C MET A 1 11.00 -4.98 -14.61
N PRO A 2 9.82 -4.34 -14.79
CA PRO A 2 9.36 -3.25 -13.90
C PRO A 2 8.02 -3.47 -13.18
N LYS A 3 7.20 -4.47 -13.56
CA LYS A 3 5.78 -4.57 -13.14
C LYS A 3 5.50 -4.46 -11.64
N LYS A 4 6.29 -5.11 -10.77
CA LYS A 4 6.03 -5.09 -9.32
C LYS A 4 6.26 -3.71 -8.68
N THR A 5 7.16 -2.91 -9.22
CA THR A 5 7.45 -1.55 -8.70
C THR A 5 6.32 -0.60 -9.07
N ASP A 6 5.85 -0.67 -10.32
CA ASP A 6 4.71 0.10 -10.82
C ASP A 6 3.42 -0.22 -10.01
N ASP A 7 3.25 -1.47 -9.58
CA ASP A 7 2.11 -1.88 -8.75
C ASP A 7 2.21 -1.32 -7.32
N PHE A 8 3.41 -1.21 -6.75
CA PHE A 8 3.62 -0.57 -5.44
C PHE A 8 3.29 0.92 -5.47
N GLU A 9 3.82 1.66 -6.44
CA GLU A 9 3.57 3.11 -6.57
C GLU A 9 2.10 3.42 -6.80
N LYS A 10 1.40 2.61 -7.62
CA LYS A 10 -0.05 2.74 -7.81
C LYS A 10 -0.82 2.48 -6.53
N ASN A 11 -0.49 1.43 -5.79
CA ASN A 11 -1.16 1.10 -4.54
C ASN A 11 -0.93 2.19 -3.49
N LEU A 12 0.27 2.76 -3.43
CA LEU A 12 0.59 3.86 -2.53
C LEU A 12 -0.19 5.13 -2.90
N SER A 13 -0.22 5.50 -4.19
CA SER A 13 -0.99 6.65 -4.66
C SER A 13 -2.50 6.49 -4.38
N ARG A 14 -3.04 5.28 -4.53
CA ARG A 14 -4.43 5.00 -4.18
C ARG A 14 -4.70 5.09 -2.68
N LEU A 15 -3.76 4.66 -1.83
CA LEU A 15 -3.85 4.84 -0.37
C LEU A 15 -3.90 6.31 0.03
N GLU A 16 -3.10 7.17 -0.60
CA GLU A 16 -3.13 8.61 -0.36
C GLU A 16 -4.48 9.22 -0.75
N GLU A 17 -5.04 8.81 -1.90
CA GLU A 17 -6.37 9.23 -2.32
C GLU A 17 -7.45 8.78 -1.32
N ILE A 18 -7.40 7.52 -0.87
CA ILE A 18 -8.32 6.98 0.14
C ILE A 18 -8.21 7.78 1.44
N SER A 19 -6.99 8.05 1.91
CA SER A 19 -6.77 8.84 3.13
C SER A 19 -7.34 10.25 3.00
N SER A 20 -7.18 10.89 1.84
CA SER A 20 -7.76 12.20 1.57
C SER A 20 -9.30 12.15 1.57
N ARG A 21 -9.92 11.16 0.92
CA ARG A 21 -11.37 10.99 0.91
C ARG A 21 -11.96 10.71 2.30
N LEU A 22 -11.30 9.85 3.10
CA LEU A 22 -11.73 9.54 4.46
C LEU A 22 -11.64 10.73 5.42
N SER A 23 -10.82 11.74 5.10
CA SER A 23 -10.74 12.99 5.87
C SER A 23 -11.83 14.01 5.53
N ASN A 24 -12.65 13.74 4.51
CA ASN A 24 -13.75 14.61 4.13
C ASN A 24 -14.94 14.42 5.09
N GLU A 25 -15.45 15.53 5.65
CA GLU A 25 -16.57 15.54 6.60
C GLU A 25 -17.91 15.12 5.96
N ASP A 26 -18.05 15.25 4.64
CA ASP A 26 -19.29 14.92 3.90
C ASP A 26 -19.37 13.45 3.45
N ILE A 27 -18.40 12.61 3.85
CA ILE A 27 -18.39 11.20 3.45
C ILE A 27 -19.50 10.40 4.15
N SER A 28 -20.22 9.58 3.37
CA SER A 28 -21.21 8.66 3.95
C SER A 28 -20.53 7.49 4.68
N LEU A 29 -21.19 6.93 5.69
CA LEU A 29 -20.66 5.77 6.42
C LEU A 29 -20.44 4.53 5.52
N ASP A 30 -21.32 4.31 4.54
CA ASP A 30 -21.18 3.19 3.59
C ASP A 30 -19.95 3.37 2.68
N GLU A 31 -19.72 4.59 2.20
CA GLU A 31 -18.52 4.91 1.41
C GLU A 31 -17.24 4.83 2.26
N ALA A 32 -17.27 5.37 3.48
CA ALA A 32 -16.15 5.30 4.40
C ALA A 32 -15.77 3.84 4.73
N SER A 33 -16.76 2.96 4.97
CA SER A 33 -16.52 1.54 5.21
C SER A 33 -15.84 0.85 4.02
N LYS A 34 -16.31 1.12 2.79
CA LYS A 34 -15.73 0.54 1.58
C LYS A 34 -14.29 1.01 1.34
N LEU A 35 -14.05 2.32 1.47
CA LEU A 35 -12.71 2.90 1.32
C LEU A 35 -11.75 2.40 2.40
N TYR A 36 -12.23 2.20 3.63
CA TYR A 36 -11.43 1.62 4.70
C TYR A 36 -11.01 0.17 4.39
N GLU A 37 -11.94 -0.67 3.95
CA GLU A 37 -11.64 -2.05 3.54
C GLU A 37 -10.65 -2.12 2.38
N GLU A 38 -10.81 -1.24 1.38
CA GLU A 38 -9.86 -1.10 0.27
C GLU A 38 -8.48 -0.67 0.80
N GLY A 39 -8.43 0.33 1.68
CA GLY A 39 -7.20 0.84 2.27
C GLY A 39 -6.43 -0.23 3.05
N ILE A 40 -7.12 -1.07 3.84
CA ILE A 40 -6.48 -2.18 4.55
C ILE A 40 -5.86 -3.19 3.56
N LYS A 41 -6.54 -3.52 2.47
CA LYS A 41 -6.02 -4.44 1.45
C LYS A 41 -4.78 -3.88 0.77
N LEU A 42 -4.81 -2.63 0.35
CA LEU A 42 -3.68 -1.95 -0.31
C LEU A 42 -2.48 -1.81 0.65
N SER A 43 -2.72 -1.42 1.89
CA SER A 43 -1.67 -1.29 2.92
C SER A 43 -0.93 -2.62 3.14
N ASN A 44 -1.66 -3.73 3.21
CA ASN A 44 -1.07 -5.06 3.32
C ASN A 44 -0.23 -5.44 2.09
N GLN A 45 -0.67 -5.07 0.88
CA GLN A 45 0.09 -5.31 -0.34
C GLN A 45 1.39 -4.49 -0.38
N CYS A 46 1.33 -3.21 -0.01
CA CYS A 46 2.51 -2.35 0.10
C CYS A 46 3.51 -2.89 1.12
N LYS A 47 3.03 -3.29 2.31
CA LYS A 47 3.87 -3.90 3.33
C LYS A 47 4.56 -5.17 2.83
N LYS A 48 3.81 -6.07 2.20
CA LYS A 48 4.38 -7.30 1.63
C LYS A 48 5.48 -7.00 0.59
N TYR A 49 5.28 -5.99 -0.24
CA TYR A 49 6.31 -5.57 -1.19
C TYR A 49 7.59 -5.09 -0.49
N ILE A 50 7.45 -4.26 0.56
CA ILE A 50 8.58 -3.78 1.36
C ILE A 50 9.30 -4.96 2.03
N ASP A 51 8.58 -5.85 2.70
CA ASP A 51 9.13 -7.05 3.35
C ASP A 51 9.91 -7.93 2.36
N GLU A 52 9.38 -8.14 1.14
CA GLU A 52 10.05 -8.87 0.06
C GLU A 52 11.38 -8.20 -0.34
N LYS A 53 11.45 -6.86 -0.36
CA LYS A 53 12.66 -6.11 -0.72
C LYS A 53 13.70 -6.10 0.41
N GLU A 54 13.26 -5.92 1.66
CA GLU A 54 14.14 -5.98 2.83
C GLU A 54 14.79 -7.35 2.97
N LEU A 55 14.06 -8.43 2.69
CA LEU A 55 14.61 -9.79 2.71
C LEU A 55 15.75 -9.95 1.70
N ILE A 56 15.58 -9.44 0.47
CA ILE A 56 16.63 -9.48 -0.56
C ILE A 56 17.88 -8.73 -0.09
N ILE A 57 17.71 -7.51 0.44
CA ILE A 57 18.82 -6.70 0.96
C ILE A 57 19.54 -7.44 2.09
N THR A 58 18.79 -8.01 3.03
CA THR A 58 19.33 -8.75 4.17
C THR A 58 20.09 -10.01 3.74
N GLN A 59 19.65 -10.71 2.70
CA GLN A 59 20.35 -11.87 2.16
C GLN A 59 21.66 -11.48 1.47
N VAL A 60 21.68 -10.35 0.75
CA VAL A 60 22.90 -9.82 0.12
C VAL A 60 23.94 -9.41 1.17
N ASN A 61 23.52 -8.80 2.28
CA ASN A 61 24.41 -8.36 3.36
C ASN A 61 24.94 -9.50 4.27
N LYS A 62 24.53 -10.75 4.05
CA LYS A 62 25.00 -11.93 4.80
C LYS A 62 26.08 -12.74 4.07
N VAL A 63 26.56 -12.25 2.93
CA VAL A 63 27.56 -12.93 2.07
C VAL A 63 28.98 -12.42 2.35
N ASP A 64 29.18 -11.63 3.41
CA ASP A 64 30.49 -11.32 3.99
C ASP A 64 30.86 -12.27 5.14
#